data_AF-A0A835SR82-F1
#
_entry.id   AF-A0A835SR82-F1
#
_cell.length_a   1.000
_cell.length_b   1.000
_cell.length_c   1.000
_cell.angle_alpha   90.00
_cell.angle_beta   90.00
_cell.angle_gamma   90.00
#
_symmetry.space_group_name_H-M   'P 1'
#
loop_
_entity.id
_entity.type
_entity.pdbx_description
1 polymer ?
#
loop_
_entity_poly.entity_id
_entity_poly.type
_entity_poly.pdbx_seq_one_letter_code
_entity_poly.pdbx_strand_id
1 'polypeptide(L)'
;MKAKSQEGKHNAPIGKEQARPGKKRQRQEEPQHAGTQRDGPRPGSQPPSAKKQKQDMTAARSQAAAAAGVPASAANSSAQKKDKKQGKRVSSDDWPFEVDYNDHFETSSAAVDDIQPVLTALCKRLKKTPAQLAIYDPFFCKGGIRRHYEARGFTNFIHRKRDFYADVANGQLPAYDIMVTNPPYSADHKERILDFCLRSGKPWALLLPNYVATKAYYAELIEAAGTPPQQRPFYLTPITRYAYEHPEGTGHAESPFYSIWYVGLGQHTEAVYGACRTRLDLSTSGAAAAASSGAGGGTGKGGGTGWAVTLARSVDALREAKAVPTAKRLNPKQRARLKKKMGGG
;
A
#
# COMPACT_ATOMS: atom_id res chain seq x y z
N MET A 1 65.00 -31.74 7.70
CA MET A 1 64.81 -33.14 7.26
C MET A 1 63.43 -33.27 6.63
N LYS A 2 63.36 -33.90 5.45
CA LYS A 2 62.20 -34.21 4.55
C LYS A 2 61.57 -33.00 3.82
N ALA A 3 61.84 -32.76 2.53
CA ALA A 3 61.46 -33.48 1.28
C ALA A 3 59.98 -33.19 0.89
N LYS A 4 59.57 -32.92 -0.36
CA LYS A 4 60.16 -32.97 -1.72
C LYS A 4 59.23 -32.18 -2.69
N SER A 5 59.81 -31.60 -3.74
CA SER A 5 59.13 -31.03 -4.92
C SER A 5 58.52 -32.11 -5.83
N GLN A 6 57.52 -31.74 -6.64
CA GLN A 6 57.37 -32.25 -8.02
C GLN A 6 56.55 -31.32 -8.92
N GLU A 7 57.13 -31.05 -10.10
CA GLU A 7 56.58 -30.35 -11.26
C GLU A 7 55.64 -31.25 -12.08
N GLY A 8 54.74 -30.63 -12.87
CA GLY A 8 54.02 -31.28 -13.97
C GLY A 8 53.70 -30.29 -15.10
N LYS A 9 54.22 -30.55 -16.30
CA LYS A 9 54.07 -29.79 -17.55
C LYS A 9 53.07 -30.45 -18.52
N HIS A 10 52.45 -29.61 -19.37
CA HIS A 10 51.93 -29.83 -20.74
C HIS A 10 50.75 -30.83 -20.94
N ASN A 11 49.76 -30.66 -21.83
CA ASN A 11 49.74 -30.13 -23.20
C ASN A 11 48.31 -29.72 -23.64
N ALA A 12 48.21 -28.86 -24.68
CA ALA A 12 47.00 -28.48 -25.42
C ALA A 12 46.67 -29.46 -26.57
N PRO A 13 45.48 -29.36 -27.19
CA PRO A 13 45.39 -29.11 -28.65
C PRO A 13 44.29 -28.06 -28.98
N ILE A 14 44.53 -26.99 -29.77
CA ILE A 14 44.57 -26.85 -31.24
C ILE A 14 43.38 -27.46 -32.00
N GLY A 15 42.57 -26.61 -32.66
CA GLY A 15 41.66 -27.03 -33.72
C GLY A 15 40.73 -25.95 -34.33
N LYS A 16 41.29 -25.10 -35.20
CA LYS A 16 40.73 -24.59 -36.49
C LYS A 16 39.52 -23.64 -36.55
N GLU A 17 39.84 -22.35 -36.66
CA GLU A 17 39.59 -21.43 -37.81
C GLU A 17 38.65 -21.85 -38.96
N GLN A 18 37.65 -21.01 -39.26
CA GLN A 18 37.22 -20.65 -40.62
C GLN A 18 36.66 -19.22 -40.65
N ALA A 19 36.94 -18.50 -41.74
CA ALA A 19 36.89 -17.05 -41.87
C ALA A 19 35.90 -16.56 -42.96
N ARG A 20 35.30 -15.38 -42.70
CA ARG A 20 34.99 -14.25 -43.62
C ARG A 20 33.89 -14.41 -44.71
N PRO A 21 33.43 -13.33 -45.40
CA PRO A 21 33.20 -11.93 -44.98
C PRO A 21 31.92 -11.27 -45.61
N GLY A 22 31.59 -10.04 -45.18
CA GLY A 22 30.82 -9.05 -45.97
C GLY A 22 29.91 -8.19 -45.09
N LYS A 23 29.68 -6.89 -45.30
CA LYS A 23 30.15 -5.91 -46.29
C LYS A 23 29.85 -4.52 -45.70
N LYS A 24 30.70 -3.54 -46.00
CA LYS A 24 30.59 -2.11 -45.64
C LYS A 24 29.25 -1.49 -46.07
N ARG A 25 28.74 -0.55 -45.27
CA ARG A 25 28.16 0.71 -45.78
C ARG A 25 28.21 1.82 -44.71
N GLN A 26 29.18 2.71 -44.88
CA GLN A 26 29.14 4.08 -44.39
C GLN A 26 28.19 4.90 -45.29
N ARG A 27 27.43 5.82 -44.69
CA ARG A 27 27.16 7.11 -45.33
C ARG A 27 26.94 8.17 -44.25
N GLN A 28 27.91 9.08 -44.15
CA GLN A 28 27.75 10.41 -43.60
C GLN A 28 27.08 11.29 -44.67
N GLU A 29 26.25 12.24 -44.26
CA GLU A 29 26.07 13.58 -44.86
C GLU A 29 25.17 14.40 -43.91
N GLU A 30 25.77 15.40 -43.27
CA GLU A 30 25.20 16.62 -42.68
C GLU A 30 25.61 17.80 -43.61
N PRO A 31 25.22 19.08 -43.42
CA PRO A 31 23.97 19.71 -42.96
C PRO A 31 23.58 20.93 -43.87
N GLN A 32 22.78 21.89 -43.34
CA GLN A 32 22.48 23.27 -43.81
C GLN A 32 21.21 23.44 -44.70
N HIS A 33 20.37 24.49 -44.67
CA HIS A 33 20.35 25.89 -44.18
C HIS A 33 18.85 26.32 -43.99
N ALA A 34 18.46 27.03 -42.91
CA ALA A 34 18.28 28.50 -42.77
C ALA A 34 17.03 29.16 -43.43
N GLY A 35 16.34 29.99 -42.64
CA GLY A 35 15.39 31.07 -43.05
C GLY A 35 13.91 30.62 -43.11
N THR A 36 12.89 31.33 -42.61
CA THR A 36 12.77 32.78 -42.34
C THR A 36 11.59 33.02 -41.39
N GLN A 37 11.73 34.01 -40.51
CA GLN A 37 10.65 34.66 -39.76
C GLN A 37 9.63 35.32 -40.70
N ARG A 38 8.37 35.45 -40.26
CA ARG A 38 7.58 36.69 -40.40
C ARG A 38 6.35 36.70 -39.49
N ASP A 39 6.12 37.90 -38.97
CA ASP A 39 5.15 38.35 -38.00
C ASP A 39 3.68 38.34 -38.46
N GLY A 40 2.79 38.26 -37.47
CA GLY A 40 1.77 39.29 -37.30
C GLY A 40 0.31 38.96 -37.68
N PRO A 41 -0.67 39.64 -37.06
CA PRO A 41 -1.87 39.01 -36.53
C PRO A 41 -3.12 39.25 -37.40
N ARG A 42 -4.14 38.38 -37.27
CA ARG A 42 -5.52 38.75 -37.61
C ARG A 42 -6.56 38.24 -36.61
N PRO A 43 -7.64 39.03 -36.41
CA PRO A 43 -8.56 38.89 -35.29
C PRO A 43 -9.80 38.06 -35.62
N GLY A 44 -10.45 37.57 -34.57
CA GLY A 44 -11.90 37.57 -34.43
C GLY A 44 -12.73 36.63 -35.30
N SER A 45 -13.13 35.50 -34.73
CA SER A 45 -14.42 34.89 -35.05
C SER A 45 -14.89 34.01 -33.89
N GLN A 46 -15.83 34.56 -33.11
CA GLN A 46 -16.66 33.87 -32.14
C GLN A 46 -17.76 33.04 -32.84
N PRO A 47 -18.47 32.15 -32.12
CA PRO A 47 -19.02 30.91 -32.64
C PRO A 47 -20.49 31.01 -33.06
N PRO A 48 -21.03 30.05 -33.83
CA PRO A 48 -22.46 29.84 -33.90
C PRO A 48 -22.91 28.99 -32.70
N SER A 49 -23.76 29.61 -31.89
CA SER A 49 -24.69 28.94 -31.00
C SER A 49 -25.98 28.63 -31.77
N ALA A 50 -26.58 27.44 -31.56
CA ALA A 50 -28.02 27.26 -31.35
C ALA A 50 -28.47 25.78 -31.41
N LYS A 51 -28.96 25.31 -30.26
CA LYS A 51 -30.28 24.67 -30.05
C LYS A 51 -30.75 23.57 -31.02
N LYS A 52 -30.85 22.34 -30.50
CA LYS A 52 -32.10 21.58 -30.25
C LYS A 52 -31.79 20.08 -30.19
N GLN A 53 -32.06 19.44 -29.07
CA GLN A 53 -33.04 18.34 -28.96
C GLN A 53 -32.94 17.73 -27.55
N LYS A 54 -34.00 17.98 -26.78
CA LYS A 54 -34.35 17.34 -25.52
C LYS A 54 -35.75 16.80 -25.80
N GLN A 55 -35.94 15.47 -25.74
CA GLN A 55 -37.11 14.78 -25.18
C GLN A 55 -37.31 13.38 -25.77
N ASP A 56 -37.60 12.47 -24.83
CA ASP A 56 -38.48 11.32 -24.90
C ASP A 56 -38.06 10.06 -25.67
N MET A 57 -37.53 9.09 -24.91
CA MET A 57 -37.90 7.68 -25.05
C MET A 57 -38.08 7.06 -23.66
N THR A 58 -39.29 7.21 -23.12
CA THR A 58 -39.88 6.28 -22.17
C THR A 58 -40.59 5.15 -22.93
N ALA A 59 -40.67 3.99 -22.26
CA ALA A 59 -41.61 2.90 -22.53
C ALA A 59 -41.42 2.05 -23.80
N ALA A 60 -40.74 0.91 -23.64
CA ALA A 60 -41.22 -0.33 -24.24
C ALA A 60 -40.77 -1.54 -23.39
N ARG A 61 -41.75 -2.41 -23.12
CA ARG A 61 -41.63 -3.81 -22.66
C ARG A 61 -41.79 -4.09 -21.17
N SER A 62 -42.98 -3.76 -20.68
CA SER A 62 -43.70 -4.51 -19.66
C SER A 62 -44.85 -5.28 -20.31
N GLN A 63 -45.21 -6.42 -19.71
CA GLN A 63 -46.40 -7.27 -19.95
C GLN A 63 -46.21 -8.51 -20.82
N ALA A 64 -46.01 -9.63 -20.13
CA ALA A 64 -46.88 -10.80 -20.25
C ALA A 64 -47.27 -11.23 -18.82
N ALA A 65 -48.56 -11.13 -18.49
CA ALA A 65 -49.18 -11.61 -17.25
C ALA A 65 -49.85 -12.97 -17.57
N ALA A 66 -49.61 -13.99 -16.73
CA ALA A 66 -50.53 -14.52 -15.72
C ALA A 66 -51.51 -15.59 -16.24
N ALA A 67 -51.40 -16.81 -15.68
CA ALA A 67 -52.52 -17.67 -15.25
C ALA A 67 -51.99 -18.96 -14.61
N ALA A 68 -52.33 -19.21 -13.34
CA ALA A 68 -52.88 -20.48 -12.82
C ALA A 68 -52.71 -20.63 -11.28
N GLY A 69 -53.83 -20.38 -10.59
CA GLY A 69 -54.40 -21.04 -9.41
C GLY A 69 -53.59 -21.99 -8.50
N VAL A 70 -53.74 -21.70 -7.20
CA VAL A 70 -53.38 -22.47 -5.99
C VAL A 70 -54.20 -23.80 -5.87
N PRO A 71 -53.84 -24.79 -5.01
CA PRO A 71 -54.18 -24.72 -3.58
C PRO A 71 -53.10 -25.21 -2.60
N ALA A 72 -53.29 -24.85 -1.33
CA ALA A 72 -52.43 -25.09 -0.18
C ALA A 72 -52.57 -26.50 0.42
N SER A 73 -51.50 -27.02 1.03
CA SER A 73 -51.59 -27.85 2.24
C SER A 73 -50.30 -27.88 3.07
N ALA A 74 -50.49 -27.60 4.36
CA ALA A 74 -49.75 -27.84 5.59
C ALA A 74 -48.47 -28.73 5.68
N ALA A 75 -47.67 -28.36 6.69
CA ALA A 75 -46.64 -29.11 7.44
C ALA A 75 -45.31 -29.39 6.68
N ASN A 76 -44.11 -29.29 7.25
CA ASN A 76 -43.68 -29.41 8.65
C ASN A 76 -42.32 -28.74 8.87
N SER A 77 -42.02 -28.45 10.13
CA SER A 77 -40.80 -27.87 10.70
C SER A 77 -39.46 -28.52 10.30
N SER A 78 -38.40 -27.72 10.15
CA SER A 78 -37.16 -27.92 10.94
C SER A 78 -36.16 -26.78 10.75
N ALA A 79 -35.64 -26.35 11.90
CA ALA A 79 -34.75 -25.24 12.09
C ALA A 79 -33.36 -25.43 11.46
N GLN A 80 -32.84 -24.39 10.82
CA GLN A 80 -31.41 -24.08 10.83
C GLN A 80 -31.19 -22.58 11.01
N LYS A 81 -31.07 -22.18 12.27
CA LYS A 81 -30.47 -20.89 12.68
C LYS A 81 -29.07 -20.80 12.08
N LYS A 82 -28.90 -19.98 11.06
CA LYS A 82 -27.59 -19.43 10.70
C LYS A 82 -27.31 -18.26 11.63
N ASP A 83 -26.47 -18.49 12.63
CA ASP A 83 -25.86 -17.42 13.43
C ASP A 83 -25.05 -16.50 12.50
N LYS A 84 -25.71 -15.47 11.98
CA LYS A 84 -25.03 -14.25 11.53
C LYS A 84 -24.50 -13.58 12.79
N LYS A 85 -23.20 -13.73 13.03
CA LYS A 85 -22.44 -12.91 13.97
C LYS A 85 -22.43 -11.48 13.42
N GLN A 86 -23.55 -10.76 13.59
CA GLN A 86 -23.62 -9.32 13.34
C GLN A 86 -22.71 -8.67 14.39
N GLY A 87 -21.69 -7.93 13.93
CA GLY A 87 -20.93 -7.05 14.80
C GLY A 87 -21.91 -6.14 15.55
N LYS A 88 -21.66 -5.92 16.83
CA LYS A 88 -22.43 -4.97 17.63
C LYS A 88 -22.24 -3.61 16.97
N ARG A 89 -23.26 -3.09 16.29
CA ARG A 89 -23.22 -1.72 15.73
C ARG A 89 -23.01 -0.76 16.90
N VAL A 90 -22.04 0.14 16.79
CA VAL A 90 -21.90 1.27 17.73
C VAL A 90 -23.19 2.10 17.60
N SER A 91 -23.68 2.66 18.72
CA SER A 91 -24.85 3.54 18.69
C SER A 91 -24.68 4.60 17.59
N SER A 92 -25.69 4.73 16.72
CA SER A 92 -25.71 5.71 15.62
C SER A 92 -25.59 7.16 16.10
N ASP A 93 -25.88 7.43 17.37
CA ASP A 93 -25.97 8.79 17.88
C ASP A 93 -24.61 9.49 17.97
N ASP A 94 -23.53 8.72 18.05
CA ASP A 94 -22.18 9.28 18.08
C ASP A 94 -21.57 9.46 16.68
N TRP A 95 -22.04 8.74 15.65
CA TRP A 95 -21.36 8.66 14.36
C TRP A 95 -22.24 9.11 13.20
N PRO A 96 -21.80 10.07 12.35
CA PRO A 96 -22.63 10.57 11.26
C PRO A 96 -22.75 9.61 10.06
N PHE A 97 -22.26 8.37 10.19
CA PHE A 97 -22.22 7.33 9.16
C PHE A 97 -22.15 5.93 9.79
N GLU A 98 -22.38 4.89 9.00
CA GLU A 98 -22.33 3.50 9.47
C GLU A 98 -20.88 3.11 9.85
N VAL A 99 -20.72 2.54 11.04
CA VAL A 99 -19.44 2.05 11.55
C VAL A 99 -19.56 0.64 12.11
N ASP A 100 -18.55 -0.20 11.87
CA ASP A 100 -18.41 -1.48 12.55
C ASP A 100 -17.53 -1.28 13.79
N TYR A 101 -18.03 -1.73 14.94
CA TYR A 101 -17.30 -1.71 16.20
C TYR A 101 -15.87 -2.29 16.08
N ASN A 102 -15.71 -3.37 15.31
CA ASN A 102 -14.43 -4.05 15.17
C ASN A 102 -13.44 -3.33 14.23
N ASP A 103 -13.79 -2.15 13.71
CA ASP A 103 -12.89 -1.31 12.92
C ASP A 103 -12.33 -0.12 13.71
N HIS A 104 -12.81 0.12 14.94
CA HIS A 104 -12.35 1.22 15.76
C HIS A 104 -11.03 0.90 16.46
N PHE A 105 -9.91 0.99 15.73
CA PHE A 105 -8.58 0.78 16.29
C PHE A 105 -7.66 1.96 15.97
N GLU A 106 -7.15 2.62 17.00
CA GLU A 106 -6.20 3.73 16.86
C GLU A 106 -4.84 3.24 16.37
N THR A 107 -4.23 4.01 15.47
CA THR A 107 -2.88 3.75 14.98
C THR A 107 -1.88 4.09 16.09
N SER A 108 -0.99 3.16 16.44
CA SER A 108 -0.01 3.37 17.49
C SER A 108 1.09 4.35 17.10
N SER A 109 1.69 4.99 18.12
CA SER A 109 2.85 5.87 17.94
C SER A 109 4.01 5.18 17.20
N ALA A 110 4.24 3.89 17.47
CA ALA A 110 5.29 3.10 16.81
C ALA A 110 5.07 2.96 15.29
N ALA A 111 3.82 2.82 14.85
CA ALA A 111 3.51 2.78 13.42
C ALA A 111 3.82 4.13 12.75
N VAL A 112 3.65 5.25 13.47
CA VAL A 112 4.01 6.59 12.99
C VAL A 112 5.53 6.79 12.96
N ASP A 113 6.27 6.26 13.94
CA ASP A 113 7.75 6.23 13.90
C ASP A 113 8.28 5.54 12.65
N ASP A 114 7.68 4.40 12.30
CA ASP A 114 8.15 3.59 11.19
C ASP A 114 7.90 4.26 9.83
N ILE A 115 6.79 4.99 9.67
CA ILE A 115 6.49 5.70 8.41
C ILE A 115 7.16 7.08 8.33
N GLN A 116 7.59 7.67 9.45
CA GLN A 116 8.19 9.00 9.48
C GLN A 116 9.37 9.18 8.50
N PRO A 117 10.33 8.24 8.35
CA PRO A 117 11.42 8.40 7.38
C PRO A 117 10.94 8.48 5.93
N VAL A 118 9.87 7.77 5.57
CA VAL A 118 9.23 7.86 4.25
C VAL A 118 8.62 9.24 4.05
N LEU A 119 7.86 9.73 5.03
CA LEU A 119 7.25 11.07 4.98
C LEU A 119 8.31 12.17 4.88
N THR A 120 9.40 12.03 5.63
CA THR A 120 10.52 12.98 5.60
C THR A 120 11.23 12.96 4.24
N ALA A 121 11.41 11.79 3.63
CA ALA A 121 11.97 11.68 2.28
C ALA A 121 11.02 12.29 1.24
N LEU A 122 9.71 12.08 1.37
CA LEU A 122 8.70 12.69 0.50
C LEU A 122 8.70 14.22 0.63
N CYS A 123 8.78 14.78 1.85
CA CYS A 123 8.95 16.21 2.10
C CYS A 123 10.09 16.80 1.27
N LYS A 124 11.26 16.15 1.25
CA LYS A 124 12.41 16.58 0.43
C LYS A 124 12.09 16.58 -1.07
N ARG A 125 11.35 15.58 -1.57
CA ARG A 125 10.94 15.51 -2.98
C ARG A 125 9.95 16.60 -3.35
N LEU A 126 9.02 16.91 -2.44
CA LEU A 126 8.01 17.95 -2.62
C LEU A 126 8.49 19.36 -2.24
N LYS A 127 9.75 19.50 -1.78
CA LYS A 127 10.32 20.75 -1.26
C LYS A 127 9.46 21.38 -0.15
N LYS A 128 8.91 20.54 0.72
CA LYS A 128 8.10 20.93 1.88
C LYS A 128 8.81 20.59 3.18
N THR A 129 8.57 21.36 4.22
CA THR A 129 8.90 20.97 5.60
C THR A 129 7.87 19.96 6.13
N PRO A 130 8.18 19.19 7.20
CA PRO A 130 7.19 18.33 7.85
C PRO A 130 5.89 19.06 8.23
N ALA A 131 5.99 20.30 8.73
CA ALA A 131 4.85 21.12 9.11
C ALA A 131 4.00 21.58 7.91
N GLN A 132 4.58 21.62 6.70
CA GLN A 132 3.87 22.01 5.48
C GLN A 132 3.21 20.83 4.76
N LEU A 133 3.71 19.61 4.97
CA LEU A 133 3.19 18.40 4.32
C LEU A 133 1.74 18.14 4.78
N ALA A 134 0.78 18.26 3.87
CA ALA A 134 -0.63 18.01 4.14
C ALA A 134 -0.89 16.49 4.16
N ILE A 135 -0.93 15.91 5.37
CA ILE A 135 -1.24 14.50 5.58
C ILE A 135 -2.74 14.35 5.82
N TYR A 136 -3.39 13.49 5.02
CA TYR A 136 -4.80 13.19 5.16
C TYR A 136 -5.03 11.78 5.70
N ASP A 137 -5.68 11.67 6.86
CA ASP A 137 -6.18 10.42 7.41
C ASP A 137 -7.72 10.40 7.34
N PRO A 138 -8.31 9.73 6.34
CA PRO A 138 -9.76 9.74 6.10
C PRO A 138 -10.59 8.96 7.12
N PHE A 139 -10.02 8.01 7.85
CA PHE A 139 -10.79 7.11 8.70
C PHE A 139 -10.68 7.51 10.17
N PHE A 140 -11.74 8.14 10.68
CA PHE A 140 -11.77 8.70 12.03
C PHE A 140 -12.09 7.65 13.09
N CYS A 141 -11.23 7.55 14.12
CA CYS A 141 -11.48 6.76 15.33
C CYS A 141 -11.81 7.69 16.52
N LYS A 142 -10.90 7.91 17.47
CA LYS A 142 -11.05 8.92 18.54
C LYS A 142 -10.23 10.19 18.26
N GLY A 143 -9.45 10.21 17.18
CA GLY A 143 -8.59 11.34 16.81
C GLY A 143 -7.26 11.36 17.54
N GLY A 144 -6.92 10.30 18.28
CA GLY A 144 -5.67 10.21 19.05
C GLY A 144 -4.44 10.27 18.15
N ILE A 145 -4.52 9.74 16.93
CA ILE A 145 -3.43 9.70 15.96
C ILE A 145 -2.80 11.07 15.65
N ARG A 146 -3.57 12.17 15.73
CA ARG A 146 -3.07 13.54 15.52
C ARG A 146 -1.85 13.85 16.40
N ARG A 147 -1.92 13.51 17.69
CA ARG A 147 -0.83 13.80 18.66
C ARG A 147 0.48 13.10 18.27
N HIS A 148 0.39 11.93 17.65
CA HIS A 148 1.57 11.17 17.22
C HIS A 148 2.24 11.83 16.00
N TYR A 149 1.47 12.37 15.06
CA TYR A 149 2.02 13.13 13.93
C TYR A 149 2.61 14.48 14.36
N GLU A 150 1.90 15.22 15.21
CA GLU A 150 2.35 16.53 15.72
C GLU A 150 3.66 16.40 16.51
N ALA A 151 3.80 15.34 17.34
CA ALA A 151 5.04 15.05 18.06
C ALA A 151 6.27 14.83 17.14
N ARG A 152 6.05 14.54 15.86
CA ARG A 152 7.10 14.35 14.83
C ARG A 152 7.21 15.54 13.87
N GLY A 153 6.53 16.64 14.18
CA GLY A 153 6.56 17.89 13.42
C GLY A 153 5.59 17.96 12.23
N PHE A 154 4.73 16.95 12.05
CA PHE A 154 3.70 16.96 11.00
C PHE A 154 2.42 17.60 11.53
N THR A 155 2.36 18.93 11.51
CA THR A 155 1.24 19.70 12.08
C THR A 155 0.11 19.98 11.08
N ASN A 156 0.38 19.93 9.78
CA ASN A 156 -0.65 20.01 8.74
C ASN A 156 -1.34 18.65 8.53
N PHE A 157 -2.07 18.22 9.56
CA PHE A 157 -2.75 16.93 9.61
C PHE A 157 -4.27 17.12 9.45
N ILE A 158 -4.86 16.46 8.47
CA ILE A 158 -6.29 16.53 8.12
C ILE A 158 -6.94 15.22 8.56
N HIS A 159 -7.74 15.30 9.62
CA HIS A 159 -8.44 14.14 10.20
C HIS A 159 -9.76 14.62 10.80
N ARG A 160 -10.87 14.23 10.18
CA ARG A 160 -12.21 14.71 10.49
C ARG A 160 -13.17 13.54 10.55
N LYS A 161 -14.17 13.62 11.43
CA LYS A 161 -15.24 12.63 11.57
C LYS A 161 -16.24 12.73 10.40
N ARG A 162 -15.79 12.33 9.20
CA ARG A 162 -16.55 12.35 7.94
C ARG A 162 -16.55 10.96 7.30
N ASP A 163 -17.56 10.68 6.50
CA ASP A 163 -17.59 9.46 5.68
C ASP A 163 -16.69 9.66 4.46
N PHE A 164 -15.56 8.96 4.45
CA PHE A 164 -14.59 9.01 3.37
C PHE A 164 -15.20 8.64 2.00
N TYR A 165 -16.03 7.61 1.92
CA TYR A 165 -16.55 7.16 0.64
C TYR A 165 -17.63 8.10 0.12
N ALA A 166 -18.42 8.69 1.01
CA ALA A 166 -19.31 9.79 0.63
C ALA A 166 -18.52 11.00 0.14
N ASP A 167 -17.40 11.35 0.79
CA ASP A 167 -16.53 12.45 0.35
C ASP A 167 -15.92 12.19 -1.03
N VAL A 168 -15.52 10.94 -1.31
CA VAL A 168 -15.06 10.52 -2.66
C VAL A 168 -16.18 10.70 -3.69
N ALA A 169 -17.37 10.14 -3.42
CA ALA A 169 -18.49 10.16 -4.35
C ALA A 169 -18.97 11.58 -4.68
N ASN A 170 -18.89 12.49 -3.70
CA ASN A 170 -19.32 13.88 -3.85
C ASN A 170 -18.20 14.83 -4.28
N GLY A 171 -16.98 14.34 -4.52
CA GLY A 171 -15.82 15.18 -4.88
C GLY A 171 -15.43 16.17 -3.78
N GLN A 172 -15.67 15.82 -2.51
CA GLN A 172 -15.45 16.68 -1.33
C GLN A 172 -14.16 16.36 -0.56
N LEU A 173 -13.24 15.60 -1.17
CA LEU A 173 -11.95 15.33 -0.56
C LEU A 173 -11.18 16.64 -0.33
N PRO A 174 -10.49 16.80 0.82
CA PRO A 174 -9.66 17.95 1.07
C PRO A 174 -8.46 17.99 0.10
N ALA A 175 -7.84 19.16 -0.06
CA ALA A 175 -6.53 19.23 -0.68
C ALA A 175 -5.48 18.60 0.27
N TYR A 176 -4.74 17.61 -0.22
CA TYR A 176 -3.70 16.91 0.53
C TYR A 176 -2.52 16.53 -0.38
N ASP A 177 -1.35 16.34 0.24
CA ASP A 177 -0.12 15.88 -0.42
C ASP A 177 0.00 14.37 -0.37
N ILE A 178 -0.35 13.76 0.76
CA ILE A 178 -0.31 12.32 0.96
C ILE A 178 -1.49 11.86 1.83
N MET A 179 -2.09 10.72 1.46
CA MET A 179 -3.03 10.01 2.32
C MET A 179 -2.26 9.01 3.19
N VAL A 180 -2.41 9.05 4.52
CA VAL A 180 -1.79 8.07 5.43
C VAL A 180 -2.83 7.59 6.42
N THR A 181 -3.12 6.28 6.44
CA THR A 181 -4.21 5.77 7.28
C THR A 181 -4.06 4.30 7.65
N ASN A 182 -4.72 3.93 8.76
CA ASN A 182 -5.06 2.57 9.17
C ASN A 182 -6.55 2.36 8.89
N PRO A 183 -6.92 1.91 7.67
CA PRO A 183 -8.32 1.87 7.29
C PRO A 183 -9.07 0.76 8.03
N PRO A 184 -10.42 0.81 8.05
CA PRO A 184 -11.26 -0.31 8.47
C PRO A 184 -10.91 -1.60 7.73
N TYR A 185 -10.97 -2.74 8.42
CA TYR A 185 -10.63 -4.05 7.86
C TYR A 185 -11.86 -4.94 7.64
N SER A 186 -13.03 -4.53 8.09
CA SER A 186 -14.30 -5.19 7.76
C SER A 186 -14.66 -5.05 6.27
N ALA A 187 -15.68 -5.81 5.86
CA ALA A 187 -16.27 -5.79 4.52
C ALA A 187 -15.23 -5.67 3.37
N ASP A 188 -15.52 -4.81 2.41
CA ASP A 188 -14.72 -4.52 1.22
C ASP A 188 -13.80 -3.29 1.39
N HIS A 189 -13.67 -2.73 2.61
CA HIS A 189 -12.93 -1.49 2.85
C HIS A 189 -11.49 -1.53 2.32
N LYS A 190 -10.80 -2.67 2.51
CA LYS A 190 -9.42 -2.89 2.04
C LYS A 190 -9.31 -2.78 0.52
N GLU A 191 -10.25 -3.39 -0.20
CA GLU A 191 -10.27 -3.41 -1.67
C GLU A 191 -10.61 -2.01 -2.21
N ARG A 192 -11.63 -1.36 -1.64
CA ARG A 192 -12.08 -0.03 -2.05
C ARG A 192 -11.03 1.06 -1.82
N ILE A 193 -10.38 1.08 -0.66
CA ILE A 193 -9.33 2.07 -0.37
C ILE A 193 -8.08 1.83 -1.25
N LEU A 194 -7.72 0.57 -1.50
CA LEU A 194 -6.60 0.24 -2.39
C LEU A 194 -6.88 0.67 -3.83
N ASP A 195 -8.06 0.36 -4.37
CA ASP A 195 -8.47 0.78 -5.71
C ASP A 195 -8.45 2.30 -5.85
N PHE A 196 -9.03 3.01 -4.87
CA PHE A 196 -8.98 4.47 -4.82
C PHE A 196 -7.53 5.00 -4.84
N CYS A 197 -6.69 4.51 -3.93
CA CYS A 197 -5.31 4.96 -3.79
C CYS A 197 -4.51 4.73 -5.07
N LEU A 198 -4.62 3.55 -5.68
CA LEU A 198 -3.92 3.20 -6.93
C LEU A 198 -4.36 4.07 -8.11
N ARG A 199 -5.65 4.39 -8.21
CA ARG A 199 -6.18 5.23 -9.31
C ARG A 199 -6.02 6.73 -9.07
N SER A 200 -5.84 7.17 -7.83
CA SER A 200 -5.79 8.60 -7.49
C SER A 200 -4.60 9.35 -8.11
N GLY A 201 -3.52 8.63 -8.45
CA GLY A 201 -2.24 9.23 -8.86
C GLY A 201 -1.54 10.04 -7.75
N LYS A 202 -2.09 10.08 -6.54
CA LYS A 202 -1.53 10.81 -5.40
C LYS A 202 -0.73 9.88 -4.49
N PRO A 203 0.27 10.40 -3.76
CA PRO A 203 0.96 9.65 -2.73
C PRO A 203 0.02 9.09 -1.65
N TRP A 204 0.28 7.87 -1.21
CA TRP A 204 -0.44 7.20 -0.14
C TRP A 204 0.43 6.22 0.64
N ALA A 205 0.06 6.00 1.90
CA ALA A 205 0.58 4.94 2.75
C ALA A 205 -0.58 4.32 3.55
N LEU A 206 -0.80 3.01 3.37
CA LEU A 206 -1.87 2.28 4.03
C LEU A 206 -1.28 1.26 4.99
N LEU A 207 -1.70 1.29 6.25
CA LEU A 207 -1.38 0.27 7.22
C LEU A 207 -2.40 -0.86 7.09
N LEU A 208 -1.99 -1.99 6.52
CA LEU A 208 -2.89 -3.11 6.23
C LEU A 208 -2.31 -4.42 6.78
N PRO A 209 -3.15 -5.45 7.00
CA PRO A 209 -2.65 -6.76 7.32
C PRO A 209 -1.70 -7.28 6.24
N ASN A 210 -0.59 -7.91 6.64
CA ASN A 210 0.43 -8.42 5.74
C ASN A 210 -0.11 -9.42 4.71
N TYR A 211 -1.16 -10.17 5.05
CA TYR A 211 -1.76 -11.13 4.13
C TYR A 211 -2.44 -10.46 2.91
N VAL A 212 -2.71 -9.15 2.94
CA VAL A 212 -3.33 -8.44 1.82
C VAL A 212 -2.45 -8.50 0.58
N ALA A 213 -1.13 -8.36 0.74
CA ALA A 213 -0.14 -8.45 -0.33
C ALA A 213 -0.17 -9.80 -1.07
N THR A 214 -0.71 -10.86 -0.46
CA THR A 214 -0.79 -12.20 -1.06
C THR A 214 -2.17 -12.53 -1.65
N LYS A 215 -3.12 -11.59 -1.63
CA LYS A 215 -4.46 -11.78 -2.21
C LYS A 215 -4.46 -11.51 -3.71
N ALA A 216 -5.27 -12.29 -4.44
CA ALA A 216 -5.45 -12.13 -5.89
C ALA A 216 -5.93 -10.72 -6.24
N TYR A 217 -6.94 -10.21 -5.53
CA TYR A 217 -7.47 -8.87 -5.77
C TYR A 217 -6.39 -7.78 -5.69
N TYR A 218 -5.36 -7.94 -4.84
CA TYR A 218 -4.33 -6.92 -4.69
C TYR A 218 -3.47 -6.83 -5.94
N ALA A 219 -3.06 -7.98 -6.50
CA ALA A 219 -2.34 -8.03 -7.76
C ALA A 219 -3.22 -7.52 -8.92
N GLU A 220 -4.48 -7.96 -8.98
CA GLU A 220 -5.44 -7.53 -10.00
C GLU A 220 -5.66 -6.01 -9.99
N LEU A 221 -5.77 -5.39 -8.81
CA LEU A 221 -5.90 -3.93 -8.67
C LEU A 221 -4.66 -3.18 -9.16
N ILE A 222 -3.45 -3.68 -8.87
CA ILE A 222 -2.21 -3.06 -9.37
C ILE A 222 -2.14 -3.10 -10.89
N GLU A 223 -2.47 -4.25 -11.48
CA GLU A 223 -2.47 -4.40 -12.95
C GLU A 223 -3.59 -3.56 -13.59
N ALA A 224 -4.79 -3.57 -13.02
CA ALA A 224 -5.92 -2.78 -13.52
C ALA A 224 -5.68 -1.27 -13.45
N ALA A 225 -4.93 -0.79 -12.45
CA ALA A 225 -4.52 0.60 -12.36
C ALA A 225 -3.41 0.98 -13.36
N GLY A 226 -2.84 0.01 -14.09
CA GLY A 226 -1.76 0.26 -15.05
C GLY A 226 -0.51 0.87 -14.42
N THR A 227 -0.26 0.61 -13.13
CA THR A 227 0.84 1.25 -12.40
C THR A 227 2.19 0.74 -12.92
N PRO A 228 3.06 1.62 -13.47
CA PRO A 228 4.37 1.22 -13.97
C PRO A 228 5.20 0.54 -12.87
N PRO A 229 6.04 -0.46 -13.19
CA PRO A 229 6.82 -1.19 -12.18
C PRO A 229 7.57 -0.30 -11.19
N GLN A 230 8.15 0.81 -11.66
CA GLN A 230 8.89 1.77 -10.84
C GLN A 230 8.00 2.55 -9.86
N GLN A 231 6.71 2.69 -10.17
CA GLN A 231 5.74 3.38 -9.34
C GLN A 231 4.91 2.42 -8.48
N ARG A 232 5.12 1.09 -8.61
CA ARG A 232 4.41 0.10 -7.80
C ARG A 232 4.75 0.25 -6.32
N PRO A 233 3.77 -0.04 -5.43
CA PRO A 233 3.98 0.12 -4.00
C PRO A 233 5.15 -0.71 -3.48
N PHE A 234 5.86 -0.19 -2.48
CA PHE A 234 6.78 -0.96 -1.66
C PHE A 234 6.22 -1.12 -0.25
N TYR A 235 6.90 -1.92 0.57
CA TYR A 235 6.41 -2.31 1.88
C TYR A 235 7.41 -1.99 2.98
N LEU A 236 6.91 -1.54 4.14
CA LEU A 236 7.67 -1.46 5.39
C LEU A 236 7.09 -2.49 6.36
N THR A 237 7.93 -3.44 6.77
CA THR A 237 7.56 -4.45 7.76
C THR A 237 8.24 -4.11 9.08
N PRO A 238 7.49 -3.84 10.16
CA PRO A 238 8.07 -3.47 11.43
C PRO A 238 8.75 -4.67 12.09
N ILE A 239 9.89 -4.51 12.76
CA ILE A 239 10.52 -5.66 13.45
C ILE A 239 9.63 -6.16 14.60
N THR A 240 8.91 -5.24 15.27
CA THR A 240 7.97 -5.54 16.34
C THR A 240 6.53 -5.36 15.86
N ARG A 241 5.62 -6.24 16.26
CA ARG A 241 4.20 -6.10 15.89
C ARG A 241 3.61 -4.81 16.49
N TYR A 242 2.79 -4.12 15.71
CA TYR A 242 2.02 -3.00 16.23
C TYR A 242 0.95 -3.49 17.22
N ALA A 243 0.87 -2.81 18.35
CA ALA A 243 -0.30 -2.85 19.22
C ALA A 243 -1.35 -1.87 18.69
N TYR A 244 -2.62 -2.21 18.91
CA TYR A 244 -3.76 -1.37 18.54
C TYR A 244 -4.63 -1.17 19.78
N GLU A 245 -5.02 0.07 20.01
CA GLU A 245 -5.89 0.43 21.13
C GLU A 245 -7.32 0.55 20.63
N HIS A 246 -8.23 -0.21 21.23
CA HIS A 246 -9.66 -0.02 21.02
C HIS A 246 -10.14 1.11 21.95
N PRO A 247 -10.92 2.07 21.45
CA PRO A 247 -11.52 3.16 22.22
C PRO A 247 -12.13 2.81 23.57
N GLU A 248 -12.77 1.65 23.67
CA GLU A 248 -13.48 1.19 24.87
C GLU A 248 -12.61 0.29 25.77
N GLY A 249 -11.33 0.09 25.45
CA GLY A 249 -10.45 -0.84 26.17
C GLY A 249 -10.78 -2.32 25.96
N THR A 250 -11.74 -2.61 25.09
CA THR A 250 -12.34 -3.93 24.81
C THR A 250 -11.64 -4.70 23.67
N GLY A 251 -10.41 -4.31 23.33
CA GLY A 251 -9.61 -4.96 22.29
C GLY A 251 -8.98 -6.28 22.75
N HIS A 252 -8.49 -7.07 21.79
CA HIS A 252 -7.56 -8.14 22.10
C HIS A 252 -6.21 -7.56 22.52
N ALA A 253 -5.55 -8.16 23.51
CA ALA A 253 -4.21 -7.73 23.95
C ALA A 253 -3.17 -7.76 22.81
N GLU A 254 -3.37 -8.64 21.83
CA GLU A 254 -2.57 -8.71 20.60
C GLU A 254 -3.47 -8.68 19.37
N SER A 255 -3.02 -7.98 18.33
CA SER A 255 -3.71 -7.99 17.04
C SER A 255 -3.75 -9.41 16.46
N PRO A 256 -4.91 -9.86 15.93
CA PRO A 256 -5.03 -11.19 15.31
C PRO A 256 -4.29 -11.30 13.96
N PHE A 257 -3.71 -10.20 13.49
CA PHE A 257 -2.93 -10.11 12.27
C PHE A 257 -1.68 -9.26 12.49
N TYR A 258 -0.69 -9.48 11.64
CA TYR A 258 0.51 -8.66 11.58
C TYR A 258 0.34 -7.63 10.47
N SER A 259 0.47 -6.35 10.79
CA SER A 259 0.26 -5.27 9.83
C SER A 259 1.58 -4.70 9.34
N ILE A 260 1.58 -4.26 8.09
CA ILE A 260 2.72 -3.64 7.42
C ILE A 260 2.23 -2.41 6.65
N TRP A 261 3.13 -1.47 6.39
CA TRP A 261 2.81 -0.33 5.53
C TRP A 261 2.93 -0.72 4.07
N TYR A 262 1.92 -0.38 3.29
CA TYR A 262 1.91 -0.41 1.83
C TYR A 262 2.08 1.04 1.38
N VAL A 263 3.09 1.33 0.57
CA VAL A 263 3.47 2.71 0.26
C VAL A 263 3.58 2.90 -1.24
N GLY A 264 2.68 3.70 -1.80
CA GLY A 264 2.68 4.10 -3.21
C GLY A 264 2.81 5.62 -3.32
N LEU A 265 3.87 6.12 -3.96
CA LEU A 265 4.18 7.55 -4.02
C LEU A 265 4.21 8.08 -5.46
N GLY A 266 3.56 7.36 -6.38
CA GLY A 266 3.55 7.65 -7.82
C GLY A 266 4.97 7.77 -8.37
N GLN A 267 5.24 8.86 -9.09
CA GLN A 267 6.56 9.19 -9.63
C GLN A 267 7.68 9.34 -8.58
N HIS A 268 7.35 9.50 -7.29
CA HIS A 268 8.35 9.66 -6.23
C HIS A 268 8.75 8.33 -5.57
N THR A 269 8.11 7.23 -5.93
CA THR A 269 8.25 5.92 -5.27
C THR A 269 9.69 5.43 -5.24
N GLU A 270 10.38 5.34 -6.39
CA GLU A 270 11.77 4.87 -6.43
C GLU A 270 12.73 5.76 -5.65
N ALA A 271 12.61 7.08 -5.80
CA ALA A 271 13.51 8.02 -5.14
C ALA A 271 13.39 7.95 -3.61
N VAL A 272 12.15 7.83 -3.10
CA VAL A 272 11.89 7.71 -1.66
C VAL A 272 12.31 6.33 -1.15
N TYR A 273 11.99 5.26 -1.88
CA TYR A 273 12.44 3.91 -1.53
C TYR A 273 13.97 3.83 -1.43
N GLY A 274 14.69 4.38 -2.41
CA GLY A 274 16.15 4.42 -2.43
C GLY A 274 16.71 5.19 -1.22
N ALA A 275 16.17 6.37 -0.92
CA ALA A 275 16.58 7.15 0.25
C ALA A 275 16.35 6.39 1.57
N CYS A 276 15.23 5.68 1.69
CA CYS A 276 14.92 4.82 2.83
C CYS A 276 15.90 3.63 2.92
N ARG A 277 16.20 2.96 1.80
CA ARG A 277 17.16 1.85 1.77
C ARG A 277 18.55 2.31 2.21
N THR A 278 19.07 3.40 1.65
CA THR A 278 20.36 3.99 2.05
C THR A 278 20.39 4.30 3.55
N ARG A 279 19.31 4.83 4.12
CA ARG A 279 19.22 5.09 5.56
C ARG A 279 19.35 3.80 6.39
N LEU A 280 18.69 2.72 5.98
CA LEU A 280 18.81 1.43 6.68
C LEU A 280 20.24 0.89 6.60
N ASP A 281 20.85 0.91 5.41
CA ASP A 281 22.20 0.37 5.20
C ASP A 281 23.25 1.12 6.04
N LEU A 282 23.12 2.44 6.15
CA LEU A 282 23.97 3.27 7.03
C LEU A 282 23.78 2.93 8.51
N SER A 283 22.54 2.65 8.93
CA SER A 283 22.26 2.28 10.33
C SER A 283 22.86 0.93 10.71
N THR A 284 22.84 -0.05 9.79
CA THR A 284 23.44 -1.38 10.00
C THR A 284 24.97 -1.30 10.01
N SER A 285 25.56 -0.52 9.11
CA SER A 285 27.01 -0.35 9.01
C SER A 285 27.59 0.35 10.25
N GLY A 286 26.92 1.39 10.76
CA GLY A 286 27.34 2.09 11.97
C GLY A 286 27.27 1.20 13.22
N ALA A 287 26.25 0.35 13.33
CA ALA A 287 26.12 -0.60 14.43
C ALA A 287 27.25 -1.65 14.41
N ALA A 288 27.61 -2.17 13.23
CA ALA A 288 28.69 -3.14 13.08
C ALA A 288 30.06 -2.53 13.43
N ALA A 289 30.32 -1.29 12.98
CA ALA A 289 31.56 -0.58 13.30
C ALA A 289 31.70 -0.33 14.81
N ALA A 290 30.65 0.16 15.47
CA ALA A 290 30.65 0.40 16.92
C ALA A 290 30.82 -0.88 17.76
N ALA A 291 30.27 -2.01 17.29
CA ALA A 291 30.46 -3.31 17.93
C ALA A 291 31.91 -3.84 17.80
N SER A 292 32.61 -3.49 16.71
CA SER A 292 33.99 -3.90 16.48
C SER A 292 35.03 -3.06 17.22
N SER A 293 34.71 -1.82 17.60
CA SER A 293 35.63 -0.89 18.25
C SER A 293 35.63 -0.97 19.77
N GLY A 294 35.45 -2.17 20.35
CA GLY A 294 35.35 -2.39 21.79
C GLY A 294 36.47 -1.73 22.60
N ALA A 295 36.22 -0.51 23.11
CA ALA A 295 37.07 0.20 24.04
C ALA A 295 36.25 1.26 24.79
N GLY A 296 36.21 1.14 26.12
CA GLY A 296 35.93 2.25 27.03
C GLY A 296 34.49 2.35 27.53
N GLY A 297 34.27 1.94 28.78
CA GLY A 297 33.03 2.12 29.51
C GLY A 297 32.64 3.59 29.61
N GLY A 298 31.56 3.95 28.94
CA GLY A 298 30.87 5.23 29.10
C GLY A 298 29.37 4.98 29.06
N THR A 299 28.70 5.19 30.19
CA THR A 299 27.25 5.08 30.39
C THR A 299 26.48 6.22 29.71
N GLY A 300 26.85 6.55 28.46
CA GLY A 300 26.10 7.47 27.63
C GLY A 300 24.82 6.78 27.14
N LYS A 301 23.66 7.21 27.65
CA LYS A 301 22.34 6.97 27.06
C LYS A 301 22.25 7.67 25.69
N GLY A 302 23.07 7.27 24.74
CA GLY A 302 22.95 7.62 23.33
C GLY A 302 21.93 6.69 22.70
N GLY A 303 20.65 7.05 22.83
CA GLY A 303 19.54 6.34 22.19
C GLY A 303 19.64 6.41 20.67
N GLY A 304 20.44 5.52 20.08
CA GLY A 304 20.37 5.22 18.67
C GLY A 304 19.01 4.58 18.39
N THR A 305 18.03 5.41 18.05
CA THR A 305 16.72 4.98 17.55
C THR A 305 16.91 4.38 16.15
N GLY A 306 17.49 3.17 16.12
CA GLY A 306 17.59 2.39 14.90
C GLY A 306 16.20 2.27 14.29
N TRP A 307 16.08 2.63 13.01
CA TRP A 307 14.81 2.50 12.30
C TRP A 307 14.51 1.00 12.12
N ALA A 308 13.70 0.46 13.02
CA ALA A 308 13.51 -0.98 13.19
C ALA A 308 12.45 -1.52 12.23
N VAL A 309 12.71 -1.39 10.93
CA VAL A 309 11.88 -1.94 9.86
C VAL A 309 12.70 -2.69 8.84
N THR A 310 12.05 -3.56 8.07
CA THR A 310 12.57 -4.09 6.82
C THR A 310 11.79 -3.53 5.64
N LEU A 311 12.49 -3.34 4.51
CA LEU A 311 11.90 -2.86 3.26
C LEU A 311 11.80 -3.99 2.23
N ALA A 312 10.70 -4.06 1.49
CA ALA A 312 10.51 -4.99 0.38
C ALA A 312 9.94 -4.26 -0.85
N ARG A 313 10.41 -4.61 -2.06
CA ARG A 313 9.90 -4.07 -3.35
C ARG A 313 8.81 -4.92 -3.98
N SER A 314 8.66 -6.16 -3.54
CA SER A 314 7.73 -7.11 -4.14
C SER A 314 7.14 -8.03 -3.09
N VAL A 315 6.05 -8.70 -3.48
CA VAL A 315 5.44 -9.75 -2.66
C VAL A 315 6.41 -10.92 -2.49
N ASP A 316 7.25 -11.21 -3.47
CA ASP A 316 8.28 -12.25 -3.36
C ASP A 316 9.36 -11.88 -2.35
N ALA A 317 9.83 -10.63 -2.35
CA ALA A 317 10.75 -10.14 -1.32
C ALA A 317 10.12 -10.20 0.08
N LEU A 318 8.81 -9.94 0.22
CA LEU A 318 8.09 -10.16 1.48
C LEU A 318 8.05 -11.64 1.88
N ARG A 319 7.90 -12.57 0.93
CA ARG A 319 7.91 -14.02 1.20
C ARG A 319 9.30 -14.49 1.64
N GLU A 320 10.34 -14.06 0.94
CA GLU A 320 11.75 -14.34 1.28
C GLU A 320 12.09 -13.84 2.68
N ALA A 321 11.65 -12.63 3.03
CA ALA A 321 11.80 -12.05 4.36
C ALA A 321 10.87 -12.69 5.42
N LYS A 322 10.03 -13.66 5.05
CA LYS A 322 8.99 -14.28 5.92
C LYS A 322 8.04 -13.25 6.54
N ALA A 323 7.88 -12.09 5.90
CA ALA A 323 7.02 -10.99 6.32
C ALA A 323 5.54 -11.21 5.98
N VAL A 324 5.24 -12.16 5.10
CA VAL A 324 3.87 -12.58 4.74
C VAL A 324 3.66 -14.07 4.92
N PRO A 325 2.42 -14.53 5.17
CA PRO A 325 2.14 -15.95 5.26
C PRO A 325 2.41 -16.64 3.91
N THR A 326 3.29 -17.64 3.90
CA THR A 326 3.58 -18.47 2.72
C THR A 326 2.63 -19.67 2.62
N ALA A 327 2.14 -20.16 3.77
CA ALA A 327 1.19 -21.25 3.81
C ALA A 327 -0.25 -20.77 3.53
N LYS A 328 -1.02 -21.59 2.80
CA LYS A 328 -2.49 -21.43 2.72
C LYS A 328 -3.04 -21.46 4.15
N ARG A 329 -3.45 -20.31 4.67
CA ARG A 329 -4.09 -20.22 5.98
C ARG A 329 -5.34 -21.09 5.95
N LEU A 330 -5.35 -22.15 6.74
CA LEU A 330 -6.51 -23.02 6.92
C LEU A 330 -7.72 -22.17 7.33
N ASN A 331 -8.88 -22.44 6.75
CA ASN A 331 -10.10 -21.74 7.11
C ASN A 331 -10.49 -22.02 8.58
N PRO A 332 -11.34 -21.19 9.22
CA PRO A 332 -11.68 -21.36 10.63
C PRO A 332 -12.17 -22.77 11.00
N LYS A 333 -12.95 -23.42 10.11
CA LYS A 333 -13.44 -24.79 10.31
C LYS A 333 -12.30 -25.81 10.29
N GLN A 334 -11.36 -25.67 9.34
CA GLN A 334 -10.18 -26.52 9.24
C GLN A 334 -9.27 -26.36 10.46
N ARG A 335 -9.06 -25.13 10.94
CA ARG A 335 -8.31 -24.87 12.19
C ARG A 335 -9.00 -25.48 13.41
N ALA A 336 -10.32 -25.31 13.53
CA ALA A 336 -11.10 -25.92 14.61
C ALA A 336 -11.02 -27.46 14.58
N ARG A 337 -11.09 -28.07 13.39
CA ARG A 337 -10.92 -29.52 13.21
C ARG A 337 -9.52 -29.99 13.62
N LEU A 338 -8.49 -29.24 13.26
CA LEU A 338 -7.10 -29.53 13.66
C LEU A 338 -6.91 -29.40 15.18
N LYS A 339 -7.48 -28.35 15.80
CA LYS A 339 -7.43 -28.17 17.25
C LYS A 339 -8.13 -29.30 17.99
N LYS A 340 -9.30 -29.76 17.51
CA LYS A 340 -9.99 -30.94 18.05
C LYS A 340 -9.16 -32.23 17.91
N LYS A 341 -8.43 -32.40 16.79
CA LYS A 341 -7.55 -33.56 16.59
C LYS A 341 -6.31 -33.54 17.50
N MET A 342 -5.77 -32.36 17.81
CA MET A 342 -4.55 -32.23 18.63
C MET A 342 -4.82 -32.19 20.14
N GLY A 343 -6.02 -31.80 20.57
CA GLY A 343 -6.39 -31.72 22.00
C GLY A 343 -7.13 -32.94 22.55
N GLY A 344 -7.19 -34.05 21.81
CA GLY A 344 -7.87 -35.29 22.21
C GLY A 344 -6.91 -36.47 22.36
N GLY A 345 -5.61 -36.19 22.58
CA GLY A 345 -4.58 -37.19 22.87
C GLY A 345 -4.25 -37.23 24.35
#